data_AF-A0AAJ2ZFD9-F1
#
_entry.id   AF-A0AAJ2ZFD9-F1
#
_cell.length_a   1.000
_cell.length_b   1.000
_cell.length_c   1.000
_cell.angle_alpha   90.00
_cell.angle_beta   90.00
_cell.angle_gamma   90.00
#
_symmetry.space_group_name_H-M   'P 1'
#
loop_
_entity.id
_entity.type
_entity.pdbx_description
1 polymer ?
#
loop_
_entity_poly.entity_id
_entity_poly.type
_entity_poly.pdbx_seq_one_letter_code
_entity_poly.pdbx_strand_id
1 'polypeptide(L)' 'MALRPALEHLVKGIVDHPDDVRVRMVDSRRGKRLEVRVHPEDLGTVIGRSGRTAKALRQVIGSIGGRGVRVDIVDSY' A
#
# COMPACT_ATOMS: atom_id res chain seq x y z
N MET A 1 6.39 13.55 6.80
CA MET A 1 7.17 13.18 5.59
C MET A 1 7.63 11.71 5.63
N ALA A 2 6.79 10.74 6.03
CA ALA A 2 7.21 9.33 6.23
C ALA A 2 6.21 8.25 5.77
N LEU A 3 5.12 8.62 5.09
CA LEU A 3 4.03 7.67 4.76
C LEU A 3 4.45 6.58 3.77
N ARG A 4 5.23 6.93 2.74
CA ARG A 4 5.76 5.97 1.76
C ARG A 4 6.64 4.89 2.43
N PRO A 5 7.73 5.25 3.14
CA PRO A 5 8.60 4.25 3.75
C PRO A 5 7.89 3.44 4.85
N ALA A 6 6.93 4.04 5.57
CA ALA A 6 6.11 3.29 6.53
C ALA A 6 5.25 2.23 5.86
N LEU A 7 4.53 2.58 4.78
CA LEU A 7 3.72 1.63 4.02
C LEU A 7 4.58 0.55 3.37
N GLU A 8 5.71 0.93 2.79
CA GLU A 8 6.66 0.00 2.19
C GLU A 8 7.18 -1.02 3.21
N HIS A 9 7.55 -0.56 4.40
CA HIS A 9 7.99 -1.44 5.49
C HIS A 9 6.90 -2.42 5.94
N LEU A 10 5.66 -1.94 6.11
CA LEU A 10 4.53 -2.79 6.50
C LEU A 10 4.24 -3.87 5.45
N VAL A 11 4.26 -3.52 4.17
CA VAL A 11 4.00 -4.47 3.08
C VAL A 11 5.14 -5.48 2.96
N LYS A 12 6.40 -5.03 3.03
CA LYS A 12 7.58 -5.93 3.02
C LYS A 12 7.55 -6.96 4.14
N GLY A 13 6.93 -6.66 5.28
CA GLY A 13 6.83 -7.58 6.42
C GLY A 13 5.78 -8.69 6.28
N ILE A 14 4.95 -8.67 5.23
CA ILE A 14 3.85 -9.64 5.05
C ILE A 14 3.90 -10.41 3.74
N VAL A 15 4.91 -10.18 2.89
CA VAL A 15 5.04 -10.77 1.54
C VAL A 15 6.25 -11.68 1.45
N ASP A 16 6.24 -12.59 0.48
CA ASP A 16 7.35 -13.50 0.22
C ASP A 16 8.42 -12.88 -0.69
N HIS A 17 8.07 -11.87 -1.51
CA HIS A 17 8.99 -11.13 -2.39
C HIS A 17 9.14 -9.66 -1.94
N PRO A 18 9.83 -9.38 -0.82
CA PRO A 18 9.96 -8.02 -0.29
C PRO A 18 10.70 -7.05 -1.23
N ASP A 19 11.62 -7.54 -2.05
CA ASP A 19 12.41 -6.72 -2.97
C ASP A 19 11.58 -6.13 -4.13
N ASP A 20 10.44 -6.76 -4.43
CA ASP A 20 9.51 -6.36 -5.47
C ASP A 20 8.44 -5.38 -4.96
N VAL A 21 8.45 -5.06 -3.67
CA VAL A 21 7.55 -4.06 -3.10
C VAL A 21 8.00 -2.66 -3.51
N ARG A 22 7.17 -1.97 -4.29
CA ARG A 22 7.39 -0.58 -4.71
C ARG A 22 6.21 0.28 -4.30
N VAL A 23 6.48 1.34 -3.53
CA VAL A 23 5.47 2.32 -3.15
C VAL A 23 5.74 3.67 -3.81
N ARG A 24 4.75 4.22 -4.52
CA ARG A 24 4.86 5.53 -5.19
C ARG A 24 3.77 6.47 -4.69
N MET A 25 4.12 7.73 -4.49
CA MET A 25 3.15 8.79 -4.22
C MET A 25 2.76 9.46 -5.54
N VAL A 26 1.47 9.54 -5.79
CA VAL A 26 0.86 10.17 -6.96
C VAL A 26 -0.03 11.29 -6.45
N ASP A 27 0.28 12.52 -6.86
CA ASP A 27 -0.58 13.67 -6.63
C ASP A 27 -1.72 13.69 -7.65
N SER A 28 -2.95 13.88 -7.18
CA SER A 28 -4.13 13.98 -8.02
C SER A 28 -5.02 15.12 -7.57
N ARG A 29 -5.96 15.54 -8.42
CA ARG A 29 -6.96 16.57 -8.10
C ARG A 29 -7.79 16.24 -6.85
N ARG A 30 -7.88 14.95 -6.48
CA ARG A 30 -8.61 14.47 -5.31
C ARG A 30 -7.72 14.16 -4.09
N GLY A 31 -6.49 14.68 -4.06
CA GLY A 31 -5.53 14.47 -2.96
C GLY A 31 -4.38 13.53 -3.33
N LYS A 32 -3.68 13.05 -2.30
CA LYS A 32 -2.49 12.20 -2.45
C LYS A 32 -2.89 10.73 -2.51
N ARG A 33 -2.27 9.99 -3.41
CA ARG A 33 -2.46 8.54 -3.56
C ARG A 33 -1.12 7.84 -3.39
N LEU A 34 -1.11 6.79 -2.59
CA LEU A 34 0.00 5.86 -2.48
C LEU A 34 -0.37 4.62 -3.28
N GLU A 35 0.38 4.36 -4.34
CA GLU A 35 0.30 3.13 -5.11
C GLU A 35 1.30 2.13 -4.55
N VAL A 36 0.83 0.94 -4.22
CA VAL A 36 1.66 -0.20 -3.84
C VAL A 36 1.64 -1.20 -4.98
N ARG A 37 2.81 -1.51 -5.51
CA ARG A 37 3.04 -2.63 -6.43
C ARG A 37 3.82 -3.71 -5.71
N VAL A 38 3.45 -4.95 -5.95
CA VAL A 38 4.05 -6.16 -5.37
C VAL A 38 4.14 -7.25 -6.42
N HIS A 39 4.93 -8.28 -6.17
CA HIS A 39 4.98 -9.46 -7.01
C HIS A 39 3.57 -10.10 -7.17
N PRO A 40 3.22 -10.66 -8.34
CA PRO A 40 1.89 -11.22 -8.57
C PRO A 40 1.46 -12.29 -7.55
N GLU A 41 2.41 -13.10 -7.08
CA GLU A 41 2.15 -14.15 -6.07
C GLU A 41 1.79 -13.56 -4.69
N ASP A 42 2.28 -12.36 -4.38
CA ASP A 42 2.02 -11.67 -3.12
C ASP A 42 0.72 -10.87 -3.11
N LEU A 43 0.12 -10.64 -4.29
CA LEU A 43 -1.10 -9.84 -4.42
C LEU A 43 -2.23 -10.37 -3.54
N GLY A 44 -2.40 -11.69 -3.50
CA GLY A 44 -3.38 -12.36 -2.65
C GLY A 44 -3.18 -12.08 -1.17
N THR A 45 -1.93 -12.09 -0.71
CA THR A 45 -1.54 -11.83 0.69
C THR A 45 -1.77 -10.37 1.08
N VAL A 46 -1.41 -9.43 0.20
CA VAL A 46 -1.55 -7.99 0.44
C VAL A 46 -3.01 -7.53 0.39
N ILE A 47 -3.82 -8.10 -0.49
CA ILE A 47 -5.27 -7.88 -0.49
C ILE A 47 -5.88 -8.51 0.76
N GLY A 48 -5.53 -9.76 1.03
CA GLY A 48 -6.06 -10.57 2.13
C GLY A 48 -7.51 -11.02 1.90
N ARG A 49 -7.96 -11.98 2.69
CA ARG A 49 -9.33 -12.52 2.60
C ARG A 49 -10.38 -11.41 2.73
N SER A 50 -11.24 -11.27 1.73
CA SER A 50 -12.25 -10.20 1.65
C SER A 50 -11.68 -8.78 1.73
N GLY A 51 -10.42 -8.58 1.31
CA GLY A 51 -9.76 -7.27 1.32
C GLY A 51 -9.35 -6.77 2.71
N ARG A 52 -9.31 -7.66 3.72
CA ARG A 52 -9.12 -7.27 5.13
C ARG A 52 -7.74 -6.67 5.39
N THR A 53 -6.69 -7.24 4.80
CA THR A 53 -5.31 -6.74 4.91
C THR A 53 -5.20 -5.35 4.26
N ALA A 54 -5.68 -5.23 3.02
CA ALA A 54 -5.72 -3.95 2.32
C ALA A 54 -6.48 -2.86 3.07
N LYS A 55 -7.60 -3.22 3.71
CA LYS A 55 -8.38 -2.29 4.54
C LYS A 55 -7.60 -1.83 5.77
N ALA A 56 -6.92 -2.74 6.47
CA ALA A 56 -6.10 -2.40 7.63
C ALA A 56 -4.96 -1.44 7.25
N LEU A 57 -4.23 -1.72 6.15
CA LEU A 57 -3.18 -0.84 5.64
C LEU A 57 -3.72 0.57 5.35
N ARG A 58 -4.88 0.67 4.67
CA ARG A 58 -5.53 1.97 4.41
C ARG A 58 -5.88 2.73 5.69
N GLN A 59 -6.35 2.04 6.73
CA GLN A 59 -6.69 2.66 8.01
C GLN A 59 -5.46 3.20 8.74
N VAL A 60 -4.37 2.42 8.80
CA VAL A 60 -3.11 2.84 9.44
C VAL A 60 -2.50 4.04 8.71
N ILE A 61 -2.45 4.00 7.37
CA ILE A 61 -1.93 5.12 6.60
C ILE A 61 -2.84 6.36 6.71
N GLY A 62 -4.15 6.17 6.74
CA GLY A 62 -5.11 7.26 6.92
C GLY A 62 -5.01 7.94 8.29
N SER A 63 -4.72 7.20 9.36
CA SER A 63 -4.56 7.77 10.71
C SER A 63 -3.27 8.59 10.84
N ILE A 64 -2.19 8.17 10.18
CA ILE A 64 -0.90 8.87 10.18
C ILE A 64 -0.90 10.06 9.22
N GLY A 65 -1.46 9.88 8.01
CA GLY A 65 -1.37 10.83 6.91
C GLY A 65 -2.46 11.89 6.86
N GLY A 66 -3.49 11.75 7.70
CA GLY A 66 -4.62 12.67 7.77
C GLY A 66 -5.62 12.51 6.60
N ARG A 67 -6.64 13.38 6.60
CA ARG A 67 -7.69 13.36 5.58
C ARG A 67 -7.11 13.73 4.21
N GLY A 68 -7.21 12.83 3.23
CA GLY A 68 -6.82 13.08 1.83
C GLY A 68 -5.71 12.18 1.28
N VAL A 69 -5.19 11.23 2.06
CA VAL A 69 -4.27 10.19 1.59
C VAL A 69 -5.04 8.90 1.34
N ARG A 70 -4.89 8.31 0.14
CA ARG A 70 -5.47 7.02 -0.23
C ARG A 70 -4.39 6.00 -0.55
N VAL A 71 -4.68 4.72 -0.33
CA VAL A 71 -3.80 3.62 -0.70
C VAL A 71 -4.50 2.74 -1.75
N ASP A 72 -3.86 2.64 -2.91
CA ASP A 72 -4.25 1.78 -4.01
C ASP A 72 -3.22 0.66 -4.15
N ILE A 73 -3.70 -0.57 -4.21
CA ILE A 73 -2.87 -1.76 -4.43
C ILE A 73 -3.05 -2.11 -5.90
N VAL A 74 -1.95 -2.11 -6.63
CA VAL A 74 -1.91 -2.25 -8.08
C VAL A 74 -1.11 -3.49 -8.39
N ASP A 75 -1.64 -4.34 -9.27
CA ASP A 75 -0.92 -5.49 -9.78
C ASP A 75 0.20 -5.02 -10.73
N SER A 76 1.36 -5.67 -10.68
CA SER A 76 2.43 -5.49 -11.65
C SER A 76 2.21 -6.46 -12.80
N TYR A 77 1.55 -5.99 -13.86
CA TYR A 77 1.57 -6.63 -15.17
C TYR A 77 2.67 -6.03 -16.04
#